data_AF-A0A1B5L8D4-F1
#
_entry.id   AF-A0A1B5L8D4-F1
#
_cell.length_a   1.000
_cell.length_b   1.000
_cell.length_c   1.000
_cell.angle_alpha   90.00
_cell.angle_beta   90.00
_cell.angle_gamma   90.00
#
_symmetry.space_group_name_H-M   'P 1'
#
loop_
_entity.id
_entity.type
_entity.pdbx_description
1 polymer ?
#
loop_
_entity_poly.entity_id
_entity_poly.type
_entity_poly.pdbx_seq_one_letter_code
_entity_poly.pdbx_strand_id
1 'polypeptide(L)'
;MHLSQTTPGLEPGDRPADACADAYAEADPDYPNDSDDVANDEDQDHQRRIPDMPQPQSYGSFDELFSHLQAWGRQNGVAFVKKAMSRYVNVGEHRWPQYGSFVCSRDTVRPSKSTGKRKSASHKADCPFRMKLVTTKKQGSLQWTYKMVNPHHNHHRTLDTSANAIHRRFTEKQKKTIASLLQTQSLPAREIDEIIRQEARREGLELHFHRKDIYNQIARNRRSFKASILQNGV
;
A
#
# COMPACT_ATOMS: atom_id res chain seq x y z
N MET A 1 40.42 4.85 -66.20
CA MET A 1 41.10 6.08 -66.70
C MET A 1 40.75 7.21 -65.74
N HIS A 2 41.74 8.06 -65.42
CA HIS A 2 41.74 9.20 -64.46
C HIS A 2 41.98 8.79 -62.99
N LEU A 3 43.24 8.83 -62.48
CA LEU A 3 44.05 9.98 -61.96
C LEU A 3 43.60 10.34 -60.51
N SER A 4 44.41 10.48 -59.44
CA SER A 4 45.83 10.79 -59.23
C SER A 4 46.26 10.57 -57.74
N GLN A 5 47.52 10.19 -57.55
CA GLN A 5 48.56 10.64 -56.59
C GLN A 5 48.40 10.61 -55.04
N THR A 6 49.23 9.73 -54.44
CA THR A 6 50.23 9.84 -53.34
C THR A 6 50.15 10.88 -52.20
N THR A 7 50.18 10.42 -50.93
CA THR A 7 51.19 10.75 -49.87
C THR A 7 50.93 9.98 -48.54
N PRO A 8 51.96 9.67 -47.72
CA PRO A 8 51.81 8.97 -46.43
C PRO A 8 52.03 9.87 -45.19
N GLY A 9 51.23 9.63 -44.14
CA GLY A 9 51.70 9.39 -42.76
C GLY A 9 52.06 10.54 -41.81
N LEU A 10 51.47 10.45 -40.61
CA LEU A 10 51.89 10.87 -39.26
C LEU A 10 51.31 12.17 -38.65
N GLU A 11 50.89 12.02 -37.39
CA GLU A 11 50.02 12.87 -36.57
C GLU A 11 50.65 14.16 -36.03
N PRO A 12 49.82 15.14 -35.61
CA PRO A 12 50.24 16.22 -34.73
C PRO A 12 49.67 16.06 -33.31
N GLY A 13 50.57 15.94 -32.33
CA GLY A 13 50.33 16.32 -30.94
C GLY A 13 51.20 17.54 -30.61
N ASP A 14 50.57 18.62 -30.14
CA ASP A 14 51.16 19.84 -29.58
C ASP A 14 49.95 20.69 -29.13
N ARG A 15 49.91 21.49 -28.05
CA ARG A 15 50.78 21.86 -26.93
C ARG A 15 49.91 22.75 -25.99
N PRO A 16 50.37 23.12 -24.78
CA PRO A 16 49.50 23.58 -23.70
C PRO A 16 49.26 25.10 -23.62
N ALA A 17 48.25 25.38 -22.80
CA ALA A 17 47.82 26.57 -22.07
C ALA A 17 48.68 27.84 -22.10
N ASP A 18 48.01 28.95 -22.42
CA ASP A 18 48.37 30.27 -21.92
C ASP A 18 47.16 31.20 -21.77
N ALA A 19 47.23 31.95 -20.68
CA ALA A 19 46.78 33.33 -20.47
C ALA A 19 45.31 33.69 -20.14
N CYS A 20 45.27 34.53 -19.09
CA CYS A 20 44.45 35.73 -18.83
C CYS A 20 43.18 35.55 -17.97
N ALA A 21 42.78 36.45 -17.08
CA ALA A 21 43.38 37.59 -16.36
C ALA A 21 42.28 38.14 -15.41
N ASP A 22 42.70 38.74 -14.31
CA ASP A 22 42.09 39.84 -13.54
C ASP A 22 40.70 39.75 -12.86
N ALA A 23 40.75 40.09 -11.55
CA ALA A 23 39.79 40.85 -10.73
C ALA A 23 38.35 40.27 -10.60
N TYR A 24 37.66 40.25 -9.46
CA TYR A 24 37.47 41.27 -8.42
C TYR A 24 37.09 40.56 -7.12
N ALA A 25 37.79 40.86 -6.02
CA ALA A 25 37.36 40.49 -4.69
C ALA A 25 36.73 41.73 -4.04
N GLU A 26 35.42 41.92 -4.25
CA GLU A 26 34.60 42.73 -3.34
C GLU A 26 33.54 41.82 -2.74
N ALA A 27 33.59 41.68 -1.42
CA ALA A 27 32.62 40.93 -0.64
C ALA A 27 31.29 41.69 -0.69
N ASP A 28 30.30 41.10 -1.35
CA ASP A 28 28.92 41.59 -1.35
C ASP A 28 28.32 41.33 0.04
N PRO A 29 27.95 42.36 0.83
CA PRO A 29 27.45 42.19 2.19
C PRO A 29 25.95 41.84 2.23
N ASP A 30 25.34 41.51 1.10
CA ASP A 30 23.89 41.31 0.96
C ASP A 30 23.52 39.87 0.55
N TYR A 31 24.34 38.88 0.93
CA TYR A 31 23.87 37.50 0.97
C TYR A 31 22.95 37.34 2.18
N PRO A 32 21.64 37.08 1.99
CA PRO A 32 20.78 36.74 3.10
C PRO A 32 21.36 35.50 3.76
N ASN A 33 21.59 35.59 5.05
CA ASN A 33 21.95 34.46 5.88
C ASN A 33 20.80 33.43 5.82
N ASP A 34 20.88 32.48 4.90
CA ASP A 34 19.92 31.39 4.68
C ASP A 34 20.09 30.31 5.80
N SER A 35 20.11 30.78 7.05
CA SER A 35 20.41 29.98 8.25
C SER A 35 19.18 29.48 9.01
N ASP A 36 17.96 29.78 8.57
CA ASP A 36 16.76 29.55 9.39
C ASP A 36 15.74 28.58 8.77
N ASP A 37 16.19 27.53 8.07
CA ASP A 37 15.31 26.43 7.64
C ASP A 37 15.89 25.03 7.93
N VAL A 38 16.65 24.91 9.02
CA VAL A 38 16.92 23.59 9.63
C VAL A 38 15.69 23.16 10.42
N ALA A 39 14.62 22.80 9.70
CA ALA A 39 13.45 22.16 10.29
C ALA A 39 13.90 20.87 10.99
N ASN A 40 14.12 20.97 12.30
CA ASN A 40 14.61 19.97 13.24
C ASN A 40 14.29 18.54 12.79
N ASP A 41 15.31 17.78 12.35
CA ASP A 41 15.16 16.43 11.78
C ASP A 41 14.42 15.47 12.74
N GLU A 42 14.52 15.72 14.05
CA GLU A 42 13.84 14.97 15.10
C GLU A 42 12.31 15.13 15.05
N ASP A 43 11.80 16.34 14.82
CA ASP A 43 10.37 16.63 14.76
C ASP A 43 9.70 15.95 13.55
N GLN A 44 10.44 15.84 12.44
CA GLN A 44 9.98 15.12 11.25
C GLN A 44 9.90 13.60 11.47
N ASP A 45 10.82 13.02 12.25
CA ASP A 45 10.82 11.60 12.56
C ASP A 45 9.68 11.22 13.51
N HIS A 46 9.43 12.03 14.54
CA HIS A 46 8.30 11.87 15.45
C HIS A 46 6.95 11.89 14.71
N GLN A 47 6.77 12.81 13.76
CA GLN A 47 5.57 12.90 12.92
C GLN A 47 5.38 11.64 12.05
N ARG A 48 6.46 10.95 11.70
CA ARG A 48 6.48 9.77 10.82
C ARG A 48 6.40 8.46 11.60
N ARG A 49 6.59 8.46 12.92
CA ARG A 49 6.40 7.29 13.76
C ARG A 49 4.94 6.85 13.80
N ILE A 50 4.72 5.53 13.89
CA ILE A 50 3.40 4.95 14.09
C ILE A 50 3.09 5.01 15.59
N PRO A 51 1.98 5.65 16.01
CA PRO A 51 1.59 5.69 17.42
C PRO A 51 1.31 4.32 17.99
N ASP A 52 1.32 4.22 19.33
CA ASP A 52 0.96 2.99 20.02
C ASP A 52 -0.51 2.63 19.77
N MET A 53 -0.77 1.32 19.75
CA MET A 53 -2.13 0.80 19.61
C MET A 53 -3.03 1.34 20.74
N PRO A 54 -4.34 1.56 20.46
CA PRO A 54 -5.27 1.97 21.49
C PRO A 54 -5.37 0.90 22.59
N GLN A 55 -5.98 1.25 23.72
CA GLN A 55 -6.20 0.23 24.73
C GLN A 55 -7.17 -0.85 24.21
N PRO A 56 -6.94 -2.14 24.52
CA PRO A 56 -7.86 -3.20 24.13
C PRO A 56 -9.25 -2.99 24.73
N GLN A 57 -10.26 -3.04 23.88
CA GLN A 57 -11.67 -3.02 24.26
C GLN A 57 -12.32 -4.37 23.93
N SER A 58 -13.55 -4.56 24.38
CA SER A 58 -14.37 -5.73 24.06
C SER A 58 -15.38 -5.38 22.97
N TYR A 59 -15.50 -6.23 21.97
CA TYR A 59 -16.36 -6.05 20.80
C TYR A 59 -17.35 -7.21 20.69
N GLY A 60 -18.56 -6.95 20.24
CA GLY A 60 -19.61 -7.97 20.10
C GLY A 60 -19.36 -8.93 18.94
N SER A 61 -18.59 -8.51 17.93
CA SER A 61 -18.27 -9.32 16.76
C SER A 61 -16.83 -9.16 16.30
N PHE A 62 -16.38 -10.11 15.46
CA PHE A 62 -15.08 -10.02 14.81
C PHE A 62 -15.02 -8.83 13.84
N ASP A 63 -16.12 -8.57 13.11
CA ASP A 63 -16.17 -7.52 12.11
C ASP A 63 -16.13 -6.13 12.75
N GLU A 64 -16.73 -5.95 13.92
CA GLU A 64 -16.65 -4.73 14.71
C GLU A 64 -15.21 -4.46 15.17
N LEU A 65 -14.56 -5.46 15.79
CA LEU A 65 -13.14 -5.39 16.16
C LEU A 65 -12.26 -5.09 14.94
N PHE A 66 -12.48 -5.79 13.83
CA PHE A 66 -11.70 -5.59 12.61
C PHE A 66 -11.88 -4.19 12.05
N SER A 67 -13.11 -3.69 12.03
CA SER A 67 -13.43 -2.35 11.54
C SER A 67 -12.80 -1.27 12.41
N HIS A 68 -12.87 -1.41 13.73
CA HIS A 68 -12.21 -0.50 14.66
C HIS A 68 -10.69 -0.46 14.43
N LEU A 69 -10.04 -1.62 14.37
CA LEU A 69 -8.60 -1.72 14.14
C LEU A 69 -8.20 -1.14 12.78
N GLN A 70 -8.99 -1.41 11.73
CA GLN A 70 -8.71 -0.88 10.40
C GLN A 70 -8.92 0.63 10.32
N ALA A 71 -9.90 1.18 11.04
CA ALA A 71 -10.13 2.62 11.14
C ALA A 71 -8.96 3.32 11.84
N TRP A 72 -8.52 2.78 12.99
CA TRP A 72 -7.31 3.26 13.66
C TRP A 72 -6.09 3.18 12.74
N GLY A 73 -5.91 2.06 12.04
CA GLY A 73 -4.79 1.89 11.12
C GLY A 73 -4.80 2.93 9.99
N ARG A 74 -5.98 3.22 9.42
CA ARG A 74 -6.15 4.22 8.36
C ARG A 74 -5.69 5.61 8.82
N GLN A 75 -6.13 6.04 9.99
CA GLN A 75 -5.76 7.33 10.57
C GLN A 75 -4.25 7.42 10.88
N ASN A 76 -3.63 6.28 11.16
CA ASN A 76 -2.22 6.19 11.55
C ASN A 76 -1.31 5.64 10.44
N GLY A 77 -1.77 5.65 9.17
CA GLY A 77 -0.93 5.31 8.03
C GLY A 77 -0.49 3.85 7.93
N VAL A 78 -1.18 2.93 8.61
CA VAL A 78 -0.93 1.49 8.61
C VAL A 78 -2.16 0.70 8.21
N ALA A 79 -1.98 -0.58 7.92
CA ALA A 79 -3.10 -1.49 7.69
C ALA A 79 -2.79 -2.85 8.27
N PHE A 80 -3.81 -3.58 8.69
CA PHE A 80 -3.68 -4.89 9.28
C PHE A 80 -4.18 -5.97 8.33
N VAL A 81 -3.56 -7.15 8.43
CA VAL A 81 -3.91 -8.33 7.65
C VAL A 81 -4.17 -9.48 8.59
N LYS A 82 -5.37 -10.06 8.46
CA LYS A 82 -5.75 -11.33 9.07
C LYS A 82 -4.90 -12.48 8.50
N LYS A 83 -4.26 -13.27 9.37
CA LYS A 83 -3.43 -14.41 8.97
C LYS A 83 -4.12 -15.74 9.22
N ALA A 84 -4.34 -16.08 10.49
CA ALA A 84 -4.95 -17.35 10.88
C ALA A 84 -6.08 -17.10 11.86
N MET A 85 -7.10 -17.96 11.80
CA MET A 85 -8.11 -18.13 12.84
C MET A 85 -8.06 -19.57 13.30
N SER A 86 -8.20 -19.81 14.60
CA SER A 86 -8.05 -21.14 15.17
C SER A 86 -8.89 -21.32 16.43
N ARG A 87 -8.90 -22.57 16.93
CA ARG A 87 -9.64 -23.02 18.12
C ARG A 87 -11.09 -22.60 18.04
N TYR A 88 -11.81 -23.27 17.16
CA TYR A 88 -13.22 -23.00 16.94
C TYR A 88 -14.06 -23.72 17.99
N VAL A 89 -15.08 -23.03 18.50
CA VAL A 89 -16.08 -23.57 19.41
C VAL A 89 -17.47 -23.45 18.80
N ASN A 90 -18.36 -24.36 19.17
CA ASN A 90 -19.76 -24.31 18.73
C ASN A 90 -20.52 -23.35 19.65
N VAL A 91 -21.21 -22.38 19.06
CA VAL A 91 -22.10 -21.45 19.75
C VAL A 91 -23.43 -21.46 19.01
N GLY A 92 -24.39 -22.19 19.56
CA GLY A 92 -25.57 -22.62 18.81
C GLY A 92 -25.16 -23.43 17.58
N GLU A 93 -25.71 -23.07 16.42
CA GLU A 93 -25.41 -23.72 15.12
C GLU A 93 -24.14 -23.20 14.45
N HIS A 94 -23.51 -22.15 15.01
CA HIS A 94 -22.38 -21.49 14.38
C HIS A 94 -21.05 -21.95 14.96
N ARG A 95 -20.09 -22.25 14.08
CA ARG A 95 -18.71 -22.56 14.44
C ARG A 95 -17.91 -21.26 14.55
N TRP A 96 -17.51 -20.90 15.76
CA TRP A 96 -16.95 -19.59 16.05
C TRP A 96 -15.48 -19.66 16.47
N PRO A 97 -14.55 -18.93 15.82
CA PRO A 97 -13.14 -18.97 16.18
C PRO A 97 -12.89 -18.26 17.50
N GLN A 98 -12.06 -18.82 18.38
CA GLN A 98 -11.69 -18.17 19.64
C GLN A 98 -10.39 -17.38 19.55
N TYR A 99 -9.58 -17.65 18.52
CA TYR A 99 -8.27 -17.06 18.36
C TYR A 99 -8.05 -16.60 16.93
N GLY A 100 -7.37 -15.47 16.78
CA GLY A 100 -6.92 -14.94 15.51
C GLY A 100 -5.53 -14.33 15.60
N SER A 101 -4.87 -14.14 14.46
CA SER A 101 -3.61 -13.41 14.38
C SER A 101 -3.66 -12.33 13.31
N PHE A 102 -3.31 -11.12 13.71
CA PHE A 102 -3.16 -9.95 12.86
C PHE A 102 -1.70 -9.54 12.79
N VAL A 103 -1.30 -9.09 11.60
CA VAL A 103 0.03 -8.55 11.32
C VAL A 103 -0.10 -7.24 10.55
N CYS A 104 0.98 -6.47 10.47
CA CYS A 104 1.03 -5.32 9.59
C CYS A 104 0.92 -5.74 8.10
N SER A 105 0.34 -4.89 7.26
CA SER A 105 0.31 -5.08 5.80
C SER A 105 1.73 -5.17 5.21
N ARG A 106 2.72 -4.57 5.87
CA ARG A 106 4.16 -4.64 5.53
C ARG A 106 4.92 -5.80 6.22
N ASP A 107 4.20 -6.80 6.75
CA ASP A 107 4.75 -8.07 7.31
C ASP A 107 5.62 -8.84 6.30
N THR A 108 6.28 -9.89 6.78
CA THR A 108 7.31 -10.69 6.08
C THR A 108 7.08 -10.92 4.58
N VAL A 109 8.13 -10.66 3.81
CA VAL A 109 8.25 -11.00 2.39
C VAL A 109 8.27 -12.52 2.25
N ARG A 110 7.37 -13.08 1.45
CA ARG A 110 7.49 -14.48 1.06
C ARG A 110 8.51 -14.60 -0.08
N PRO A 111 9.49 -15.50 0.01
CA PRO A 111 10.42 -15.72 -1.09
C PRO A 111 9.63 -16.15 -2.34
N SER A 112 9.97 -15.55 -3.48
CA SER A 112 9.36 -15.92 -4.75
C SER A 112 9.76 -17.33 -5.13
N LYS A 113 8.80 -18.15 -5.56
CA LYS A 113 9.05 -19.46 -6.20
C LYS A 113 9.14 -19.37 -7.72
N SER A 114 9.06 -18.17 -8.29
CA SER A 114 9.09 -17.99 -9.75
C SER A 114 10.52 -18.05 -10.30
N THR A 115 10.66 -18.38 -11.58
CA THR A 115 11.94 -18.40 -12.32
C THR A 115 12.63 -17.04 -12.43
N GLY A 116 12.14 -15.98 -11.77
CA GLY A 116 12.83 -14.69 -11.70
C GLY A 116 12.82 -13.83 -12.97
N LYS A 117 12.10 -14.23 -14.03
CA LYS A 117 12.03 -13.49 -15.31
C LYS A 117 11.57 -12.03 -15.17
N ARG A 118 10.86 -11.68 -14.10
CA ARG A 118 10.45 -10.31 -13.76
C ARG A 118 10.78 -10.02 -12.30
N LYS A 119 11.43 -8.88 -12.02
CA LYS A 119 11.59 -8.34 -10.67
C LYS A 119 10.34 -7.54 -10.32
N SER A 120 9.54 -8.02 -9.37
CA SER A 120 8.39 -7.26 -8.85
C SER A 120 8.80 -6.51 -7.59
N ALA A 121 8.55 -5.20 -7.56
CA ALA A 121 8.66 -4.42 -6.33
C ALA A 121 7.62 -4.91 -5.30
N SER A 122 8.04 -5.05 -4.05
CA SER A 122 7.22 -5.46 -2.92
C SER A 122 7.11 -4.30 -1.92
N HIS A 123 5.90 -4.04 -1.41
CA HIS A 123 5.69 -3.06 -0.33
C HIS A 123 5.88 -3.68 1.06
N LYS A 124 6.38 -4.92 1.14
CA LYS A 124 6.69 -5.59 2.41
C LYS A 124 8.03 -5.07 2.95
N ALA A 125 8.11 -4.93 4.27
CA ALA A 125 9.26 -4.38 4.99
C ALA A 125 9.75 -5.33 6.10
N ASP A 126 9.32 -6.60 6.07
CA ASP A 126 9.59 -7.57 7.14
C ASP A 126 9.19 -7.07 8.52
N CYS A 127 8.06 -6.35 8.58
CA CYS A 127 7.59 -5.71 9.81
C CYS A 127 7.32 -6.73 10.93
N PRO A 128 7.90 -6.55 12.13
CA PRO A 128 7.78 -7.50 13.22
C PRO A 128 6.47 -7.36 14.01
N PHE A 129 5.64 -6.36 13.71
CA PHE A 129 4.37 -6.11 14.38
C PHE A 129 3.46 -7.34 14.32
N ARG A 130 3.00 -7.79 15.50
CA ARG A 130 2.06 -8.91 15.65
C ARG A 130 1.08 -8.66 16.78
N MET A 131 -0.17 -9.00 16.52
CA MET A 131 -1.26 -8.92 17.47
C MET A 131 -2.09 -10.20 17.44
N LYS A 132 -2.51 -10.63 18.62
CA LYS A 132 -3.37 -11.80 18.79
C LYS A 132 -4.78 -11.34 19.10
N LEU A 133 -5.75 -11.87 18.37
CA LEU A 133 -7.16 -11.67 18.66
C LEU A 133 -7.64 -12.84 19.50
N VAL A 134 -8.45 -12.55 20.52
CA VAL A 134 -8.96 -13.56 21.45
C VAL A 134 -10.43 -13.29 21.74
N THR A 135 -11.20 -14.35 21.93
CA THR A 135 -12.55 -14.25 22.49
C THR A 135 -12.49 -14.44 24.01
N THR A 136 -13.14 -13.55 24.76
CA THR A 136 -13.30 -13.63 26.20
C THR A 136 -14.79 -13.72 26.54
N LYS A 137 -15.16 -14.51 27.56
CA LYS A 137 -16.54 -14.51 28.06
C LYS A 137 -16.73 -13.31 28.99
N LYS A 138 -17.69 -12.42 28.68
CA LYS A 138 -18.09 -11.29 29.52
C LYS A 138 -19.62 -11.25 29.58
N GLN A 139 -20.18 -11.23 30.79
CA GLN A 139 -21.64 -11.19 31.02
C GLN A 139 -22.41 -12.25 30.22
N GLY A 140 -21.90 -13.49 30.18
CA GLY A 140 -22.56 -14.61 29.48
C GLY A 140 -22.40 -14.63 27.95
N SER A 141 -21.89 -13.57 27.34
CA SER A 141 -21.59 -13.51 25.90
C SER A 141 -20.08 -13.62 25.64
N LEU A 142 -19.71 -14.20 24.51
CA LEU A 142 -18.32 -14.15 24.04
C LEU A 142 -18.11 -12.83 23.31
N GLN A 143 -17.04 -12.14 23.67
CA GLN A 143 -16.65 -10.87 23.09
C GLN A 143 -15.24 -10.96 22.54
N TRP A 144 -15.00 -10.27 21.45
CA TRP A 144 -13.69 -10.16 20.83
C TRP A 144 -12.86 -9.09 21.51
N THR A 145 -11.58 -9.37 21.70
CA THR A 145 -10.58 -8.39 22.11
C THR A 145 -9.24 -8.76 21.50
N TYR A 146 -8.20 -7.99 21.78
CA TYR A 146 -6.86 -8.25 21.27
C TYR A 146 -5.79 -8.10 22.34
N LYS A 147 -4.65 -8.72 22.09
CA LYS A 147 -3.45 -8.64 22.91
C LYS A 147 -2.26 -8.41 21.99
N MET A 148 -1.41 -7.47 22.36
CA MET A 148 -0.17 -7.23 21.64
C MET A 148 0.79 -8.40 21.85
N VAL A 149 1.34 -8.91 20.74
CA VAL A 149 2.44 -9.90 20.78
C VAL A 149 3.76 -9.18 20.56
N ASN A 150 3.79 -8.28 19.57
CA ASN A 150 4.87 -7.35 19.35
C ASN A 150 4.27 -6.02 18.82
N PRO A 151 4.37 -4.92 19.58
CA PRO A 151 3.83 -3.62 19.16
C PRO A 151 4.75 -2.85 18.20
N HIS A 152 6.00 -3.27 18.02
CA HIS A 152 6.97 -2.51 17.24
C HIS A 152 6.74 -2.61 15.72
N HIS A 153 6.85 -1.46 15.06
CA HIS A 153 7.02 -1.34 13.63
C HIS A 153 8.46 -0.95 13.30
N ASN A 154 9.00 -1.45 12.19
CA ASN A 154 10.32 -1.10 11.66
C ASN A 154 10.24 -0.18 10.43
N HIS A 155 9.12 0.51 10.28
CA HIS A 155 8.86 1.42 9.17
C HIS A 155 7.99 2.57 9.64
N HIS A 156 8.09 3.70 8.94
CA HIS A 156 7.24 4.85 9.19
C HIS A 156 5.79 4.64 8.77
N ARG A 157 4.91 5.47 9.32
CA ARG A 157 3.52 5.57 8.89
C ARG A 157 3.46 6.08 7.45
N THR A 158 2.44 5.64 6.72
CA THR A 158 2.20 6.14 5.37
C THR A 158 1.35 7.39 5.45
N LEU A 159 1.77 8.50 4.83
CA LEU A 159 1.00 9.75 4.84
C LEU A 159 -0.25 9.67 3.96
N ASP A 160 -0.13 9.03 2.80
CA ASP A 160 -1.25 8.79 1.91
C ASP A 160 -1.93 7.44 2.21
N THR A 161 -3.21 7.49 2.53
CA THR A 161 -4.03 6.28 2.73
C THR A 161 -4.07 5.42 1.47
N SER A 162 -4.08 6.06 0.29
CA SER A 162 -4.12 5.37 -1.00
C SER A 162 -2.85 4.55 -1.25
N ALA A 163 -1.70 4.92 -0.69
CA ALA A 163 -0.48 4.12 -0.84
C ALA A 163 -0.60 2.73 -0.18
N ASN A 164 -1.53 2.52 0.76
CA ASN A 164 -1.82 1.22 1.35
C ASN A 164 -2.85 0.43 0.51
N ALA A 165 -2.39 -0.62 -0.17
CA ALA A 165 -3.24 -1.48 -1.00
C ALA A 165 -4.43 -2.13 -0.28
N ILE A 166 -4.39 -2.26 1.05
CA ILE A 166 -5.52 -2.74 1.85
C ILE A 166 -6.67 -1.73 1.88
N HIS A 167 -6.35 -0.44 2.03
CA HIS A 167 -7.33 0.65 2.10
C HIS A 167 -7.87 1.03 0.72
N ARG A 168 -7.19 0.65 -0.36
CA ARG A 168 -7.68 0.78 -1.74
C ARG A 168 -8.66 -0.33 -2.17
N ARG A 169 -8.94 -1.33 -1.33
CA ARG A 169 -9.80 -2.46 -1.72
C ARG A 169 -11.24 -2.00 -1.86
N PHE A 170 -11.89 -2.46 -2.93
CA PHE A 170 -13.33 -2.32 -3.09
C PHE A 170 -14.09 -3.07 -2.00
N THR A 171 -15.17 -2.46 -1.52
CA THR A 171 -16.16 -3.14 -0.67
C THR A 171 -16.90 -4.21 -1.46
N GLU A 172 -17.55 -5.14 -0.76
CA GLU A 172 -18.35 -6.18 -1.44
C GLU A 172 -19.50 -5.58 -2.26
N LYS A 173 -20.12 -4.49 -1.78
CA LYS A 173 -21.12 -3.73 -2.53
C LYS A 173 -20.53 -3.21 -3.83
N GLN A 174 -19.39 -2.52 -3.78
CA GLN A 174 -18.72 -1.99 -4.97
C GLN A 174 -18.33 -3.10 -5.95
N LYS A 175 -17.82 -4.24 -5.46
CA LYS A 175 -17.49 -5.40 -6.32
C LYS A 175 -18.73 -5.95 -7.03
N LYS A 176 -19.86 -6.04 -6.33
CA LYS A 176 -21.15 -6.47 -6.92
C LYS A 176 -21.63 -5.48 -7.97
N THR A 177 -21.55 -4.17 -7.71
CA THR A 177 -21.86 -3.13 -8.71
C THR A 177 -20.99 -3.29 -9.96
N ILE A 178 -19.66 -3.41 -9.81
CA ILE A 178 -18.73 -3.63 -10.93
C ILE A 178 -19.13 -4.88 -11.73
N ALA A 179 -19.39 -6.00 -11.04
CA ALA A 179 -19.77 -7.25 -11.70
C ALA A 179 -21.09 -7.11 -12.48
N SER A 180 -22.10 -6.46 -11.89
CA SER A 180 -23.40 -6.22 -12.52
C SER A 180 -23.30 -5.35 -13.77
N LEU A 181 -22.55 -4.24 -13.71
CA LEU A 181 -22.34 -3.34 -14.86
C LEU A 181 -21.63 -4.04 -16.01
N LEU A 182 -20.65 -4.91 -15.71
CA LEU A 182 -19.96 -5.69 -16.73
C LEU A 182 -20.87 -6.73 -17.40
N GLN A 183 -21.79 -7.35 -16.65
CA GLN A 183 -22.68 -8.39 -17.17
C GLN A 183 -23.86 -7.81 -17.97
N THR A 184 -24.43 -6.69 -17.50
CA THR A 184 -25.70 -6.16 -18.04
C THR A 184 -25.48 -5.16 -19.18
N GLN A 185 -24.45 -4.31 -19.07
CA GLN A 185 -24.30 -3.13 -19.92
C GLN A 185 -22.96 -3.10 -20.67
N SER A 186 -22.03 -4.01 -20.37
CA SER A 186 -20.69 -4.08 -20.98
C SER A 186 -19.92 -2.74 -20.94
N LEU A 187 -20.09 -1.96 -19.86
CA LEU A 187 -19.52 -0.62 -19.77
C LEU A 187 -17.98 -0.61 -19.76
N PRO A 188 -17.34 0.43 -20.33
CA PRO A 188 -15.90 0.63 -20.23
C PRO A 188 -15.49 0.99 -18.79
N ALA A 189 -14.23 0.70 -18.45
CA ALA A 189 -13.68 0.94 -17.11
C ALA A 189 -13.80 2.39 -16.62
N ARG A 190 -13.81 3.36 -17.55
CA ARG A 190 -13.97 4.78 -17.24
C ARG A 190 -15.36 5.07 -16.67
N GLU A 191 -16.40 4.56 -17.30
CA GLU A 191 -17.79 4.77 -16.86
C GLU A 191 -18.05 4.05 -15.55
N ILE A 192 -17.49 2.84 -15.38
CA ILE A 192 -17.57 2.13 -14.10
C ILE A 192 -16.90 2.92 -12.96
N ASP A 193 -15.72 3.53 -13.21
CA ASP A 193 -15.06 4.40 -12.23
C ASP A 193 -15.92 5.61 -11.87
N GLU A 194 -16.56 6.24 -12.85
CA GLU A 194 -17.44 7.39 -12.66
C GLU A 194 -18.69 7.03 -11.84
N ILE A 195 -19.36 5.93 -12.17
CA ILE A 195 -20.53 5.43 -11.43
C ILE A 195 -20.18 5.16 -9.97
N ILE A 196 -19.09 4.46 -9.69
CA ILE A 196 -18.69 4.15 -8.31
C ILE A 196 -18.34 5.41 -7.52
N ARG A 197 -17.68 6.38 -8.16
CA ARG A 197 -17.37 7.67 -7.52
C ARG A 197 -18.63 8.50 -7.27
N GLN A 198 -19.59 8.48 -8.18
CA GLN A 198 -20.87 9.15 -8.02
C GLN A 198 -21.70 8.54 -6.88
N GLU A 199 -21.80 7.20 -6.83
CA GLU A 199 -22.47 6.49 -5.74
C GLU A 199 -21.83 6.80 -4.38
N ALA A 200 -20.50 6.78 -4.31
CA ALA A 200 -19.77 7.08 -3.08
C ALA A 200 -19.97 8.53 -2.62
N ARG A 201 -19.94 9.51 -3.54
CA ARG A 201 -20.23 10.93 -3.22
C ARG A 201 -21.63 11.09 -2.63
N ARG A 202 -22.62 10.43 -3.21
CA ARG A 202 -24.01 10.45 -2.71
C ARG A 202 -24.11 9.87 -1.30
N GLU A 203 -23.31 8.84 -1.00
CA GLU A 203 -23.29 8.16 0.30
C GLU A 203 -22.31 8.80 1.30
N GLY A 204 -21.61 9.87 0.92
CA GLY A 204 -20.59 10.51 1.76
C GLY A 204 -19.39 9.62 2.07
N LEU A 205 -19.10 8.62 1.22
CA LEU A 205 -18.04 7.65 1.43
C LEU A 205 -16.71 8.11 0.82
N GLU A 206 -15.65 8.06 1.62
CA GLU A 206 -14.29 8.32 1.14
C GLU A 206 -13.75 7.14 0.32
N LEU A 207 -13.15 7.44 -0.84
CA LEU A 207 -12.58 6.46 -1.76
C LEU A 207 -11.08 6.67 -1.93
N HIS A 208 -10.31 5.60 -1.74
CA HIS A 208 -8.85 5.65 -1.91
C HIS A 208 -8.33 4.85 -3.11
N PHE A 209 -9.20 4.15 -3.84
CA PHE A 209 -8.76 3.33 -4.97
C PHE A 209 -8.33 4.19 -6.17
N HIS A 210 -7.32 3.71 -6.89
CA HIS A 210 -6.91 4.34 -8.14
C HIS A 210 -7.70 3.78 -9.32
N ARG A 211 -7.72 4.50 -10.45
CA ARG A 211 -8.31 4.00 -11.69
C ARG A 211 -7.73 2.64 -12.13
N LYS A 212 -6.44 2.40 -11.88
CA LYS A 212 -5.79 1.10 -12.13
C LYS A 212 -6.43 -0.04 -11.33
N ASP A 213 -6.96 0.23 -10.14
CA ASP A 213 -7.62 -0.78 -9.32
C ASP A 213 -8.94 -1.25 -9.96
N ILE A 214 -9.67 -0.36 -10.65
CA ILE A 214 -10.85 -0.71 -11.45
C ILE A 214 -10.47 -1.69 -12.56
N TYR A 215 -9.44 -1.38 -13.36
CA TYR A 215 -8.96 -2.29 -14.40
C TYR A 215 -8.53 -3.64 -13.83
N ASN A 216 -7.80 -3.64 -12.72
CA ASN A 216 -7.40 -4.87 -12.03
C ASN A 216 -8.62 -5.69 -11.58
N GLN A 217 -9.68 -5.03 -11.09
CA GLN A 217 -10.90 -5.68 -10.63
C GLN A 217 -11.72 -6.25 -11.79
N ILE A 218 -11.85 -5.52 -12.90
CA ILE A 218 -12.47 -6.02 -14.14
C ILE A 218 -11.73 -7.26 -14.63
N ALA A 219 -10.40 -7.22 -14.67
CA ALA A 219 -9.60 -8.36 -15.08
C ALA A 219 -9.76 -9.56 -14.14
N ARG A 220 -9.92 -9.34 -12.83
CA ARG A 220 -10.25 -10.41 -11.87
C ARG A 220 -11.62 -11.03 -12.18
N ASN A 221 -12.66 -10.21 -12.35
CA ASN A 221 -14.00 -10.70 -12.67
C ASN A 221 -14.02 -11.54 -13.95
N ARG A 222 -13.34 -11.08 -15.01
CA ARG A 222 -13.22 -11.85 -16.28
C ARG A 222 -12.52 -13.20 -16.08
N ARG A 223 -11.46 -13.26 -15.28
CA ARG A 223 -10.78 -14.53 -14.96
C ARG A 223 -11.67 -15.47 -14.15
N SER A 224 -12.38 -14.94 -13.16
CA SER A 224 -13.32 -15.72 -12.34
C SER A 224 -14.46 -16.29 -13.18
N PHE A 225 -15.03 -15.49 -14.08
CA PHE A 225 -16.09 -15.94 -15.00
C PHE A 225 -15.59 -17.02 -15.98
N LYS A 226 -14.39 -16.84 -16.54
CA LYS A 226 -13.78 -17.88 -17.39
C LYS A 226 -13.54 -19.18 -16.61
N ALA A 227 -13.08 -19.08 -15.36
CA ALA A 227 -12.86 -20.26 -14.51
C ALA A 227 -14.18 -20.98 -14.18
N SER A 228 -15.28 -20.26 -13.92
CA SER A 228 -16.58 -20.89 -13.67
C SER A 228 -17.16 -21.60 -14.90
N ILE A 229 -16.97 -21.05 -16.11
CA ILE A 229 -17.37 -21.73 -17.35
C ILE A 229 -16.58 -23.03 -17.53
N LEU A 230 -15.27 -23.01 -17.28
CA LEU A 230 -14.42 -24.20 -17.39
C LEU A 230 -14.72 -25.29 -16.35
N GLN A 231 -15.34 -24.93 -15.21
CA GLN A 231 -15.74 -25.89 -14.17
C GLN A 231 -17.15 -26.46 -14.38
N ASN A 232 -18.03 -25.74 -15.06
CA ASN A 232 -19.43 -26.12 -15.28
C ASN A 232 -19.72 -26.65 -16.70
N GLY A 233 -18.70 -26.71 -17.57
CA GLY A 233 -18.81 -27.32 -18.90
C GLY A 233 -18.59 -28.82 -18.85
N VAL A 234 -19.68 -29.57 -18.62
CA VAL A 234 -19.92 -30.92 -19.13
C VAL A 234 -21.01 -30.81 -20.18
#